data_AF-A0A1B6Z972-F1
#
_entry.id   AF-A0A1B6Z972-F1
#
_cell.length_a   1.000
_cell.length_b   1.000
_cell.length_c   1.000
_cell.angle_alpha   90.00
_cell.angle_beta   90.00
_cell.angle_gamma   90.00
#
_symmetry.space_group_name_H-M   'P 1'
#
loop_
_entity.id
_entity.type
_entity.pdbx_description
1 polymer ?
#
loop_
_entity_poly.entity_id
_entity_poly.type
_entity_poly.pdbx_seq_one_letter_code
_entity_poly.pdbx_strand_id
1 'polypeptide(L)'
;MIIRIIAAASLSLSLAAVPSIAAAQSQPNRNQARIAEIHIALLDRLPTSDEDQHYLALLNQGLGITALADLIKEGSDARALYPSLVTRMNLNHFVSAVYVHIHGRAPDAEVEYFWTELLETQRVTEGEFIIQLIDATSPAERKILNDRMGMK
;
A
#
# COMPACT_ATOMS: atom_id res chain seq x y z
N MET A 1 35.48 45.82 -38.34
CA MET A 1 35.97 44.44 -38.18
C MET A 1 37.05 44.50 -37.10
N ILE A 2 36.92 44.06 -35.84
CA ILE A 2 36.12 43.02 -35.16
C ILE A 2 35.89 43.46 -33.70
N ILE A 3 34.68 43.22 -33.18
CA ILE A 3 34.25 43.42 -31.80
C ILE A 3 34.76 42.24 -30.94
N ARG A 4 35.40 42.49 -29.79
CA ARG A 4 35.74 41.43 -28.82
C ARG A 4 34.73 41.45 -27.68
N ILE A 5 33.83 40.47 -27.72
CA ILE A 5 32.78 40.21 -26.75
C ILE A 5 33.40 39.58 -25.49
N ILE A 6 32.94 40.07 -24.34
CA ILE A 6 33.25 39.61 -22.98
C ILE A 6 32.75 38.17 -22.83
N ALA A 7 33.62 37.24 -22.47
CA ALA A 7 33.24 35.88 -22.10
C ALA A 7 32.62 35.89 -20.70
N ALA A 8 31.28 35.93 -20.63
CA ALA A 8 30.56 35.65 -19.40
C ALA A 8 30.65 34.15 -19.12
N ALA A 9 31.14 33.78 -17.93
CA ALA A 9 31.08 32.42 -17.42
C ALA A 9 29.61 31.99 -17.31
N SER A 10 29.20 31.03 -18.12
CA SER A 10 27.87 30.43 -18.02
C SER A 10 27.80 29.59 -16.76
N LEU A 11 27.09 30.08 -15.74
CA LEU A 11 26.63 29.28 -14.61
C LEU A 11 25.68 28.20 -15.15
N SER A 12 26.10 26.93 -15.15
CA SER A 12 25.21 25.83 -15.50
C SER A 12 24.18 25.67 -14.37
N LEU A 13 22.97 26.18 -14.58
CA LEU A 13 21.83 25.89 -13.72
C LEU A 13 21.47 24.41 -13.93
N SER A 14 21.75 23.57 -12.94
CA SER A 14 21.26 22.19 -12.92
C SER A 14 19.74 22.24 -12.88
N LEU A 15 19.11 21.86 -13.98
CA LEU A 15 17.67 21.69 -14.07
C LEU A 15 17.30 20.51 -13.17
N ALA A 16 16.91 20.79 -11.91
CA ALA A 16 16.15 19.81 -11.15
C ALA A 16 14.93 19.48 -12.01
N ALA A 17 14.85 18.22 -12.46
CA ALA A 17 13.79 17.75 -13.34
C ALA A 17 12.45 18.04 -12.66
N VAL A 18 11.74 19.06 -13.16
CA VAL A 18 10.34 19.26 -12.80
C VAL A 18 9.64 17.98 -13.21
N PRO A 19 9.07 17.19 -12.27
CA PRO A 19 8.37 15.98 -12.64
C PRO A 19 7.28 16.38 -13.64
N SER A 20 7.19 15.66 -14.75
CA SER A 20 6.14 15.91 -15.74
C SER A 20 4.79 15.82 -15.04
N ILE A 21 3.86 16.69 -15.43
CA ILE A 21 2.50 16.75 -14.84
C ILE A 21 1.82 15.37 -14.93
N ALA A 22 2.16 14.57 -15.94
CA ALA A 22 1.76 13.17 -16.08
C ALA A 22 2.29 12.26 -14.95
N ALA A 23 3.56 12.39 -14.54
CA ALA A 23 4.12 11.61 -13.43
C ALA A 23 3.50 12.01 -12.07
N ALA A 24 3.23 13.30 -11.89
CA ALA A 24 2.58 13.83 -10.68
C ALA A 24 1.08 13.52 -10.60
N GLN A 25 0.37 13.32 -11.71
CA GLN A 25 -1.02 12.84 -11.73
C GLN A 25 -1.12 11.31 -11.60
N SER A 26 -0.10 10.59 -12.09
CA SER A 26 0.00 9.12 -11.94
C SER A 26 0.19 8.71 -10.49
N GLN A 27 0.94 9.48 -9.70
CA GLN A 27 1.26 9.10 -8.32
C GLN A 27 0.05 9.15 -7.35
N PRO A 28 -0.78 10.21 -7.31
CA PRO A 28 -2.02 10.23 -6.54
C PRO A 28 -2.96 9.10 -6.93
N ASN A 29 -3.15 8.84 -8.22
CA ASN A 29 -3.99 7.73 -8.68
C ASN A 29 -3.44 6.37 -8.22
N ARG A 30 -2.11 6.19 -8.20
CA ARG A 30 -1.47 4.98 -7.64
C ARG A 30 -1.59 4.90 -6.12
N ASN A 31 -1.39 6.00 -5.41
CA ASN A 31 -1.50 6.05 -3.95
C ASN A 31 -2.92 5.75 -3.49
N GLN A 32 -3.94 6.32 -4.16
CA GLN A 32 -5.34 6.04 -3.89
C GLN A 32 -5.70 4.58 -4.17
N ALA A 33 -5.23 4.03 -5.30
CA ALA A 33 -5.38 2.60 -5.56
C ALA A 33 -4.75 1.76 -4.44
N ARG A 34 -3.54 2.11 -3.96
CA ARG A 34 -2.91 1.39 -2.85
C ARG A 34 -3.66 1.51 -1.54
N ILE A 35 -4.20 2.68 -1.21
CA ILE A 35 -5.03 2.88 -0.01
C ILE A 35 -6.25 1.97 -0.11
N ALA A 36 -6.91 1.92 -1.26
CA ALA A 36 -8.06 1.05 -1.51
C ALA A 36 -7.71 -0.43 -1.40
N GLU A 37 -6.58 -0.87 -1.98
CA GLU A 37 -6.11 -2.26 -1.88
C GLU A 37 -5.86 -2.67 -0.42
N ILE A 38 -5.24 -1.81 0.39
CA ILE A 38 -5.01 -2.07 1.83
C ILE A 38 -6.34 -2.14 2.60
N HIS A 39 -7.28 -1.24 2.33
CA HIS A 39 -8.60 -1.25 2.98
C HIS A 39 -9.40 -2.49 2.62
N ILE A 40 -9.35 -2.93 1.36
CA ILE A 40 -9.98 -4.17 0.95
C ILE A 40 -9.34 -5.35 1.68
N ALA A 41 -8.00 -5.43 1.68
CA ALA A 41 -7.27 -6.51 2.34
C ALA A 41 -7.61 -6.61 3.83
N LEU A 42 -7.61 -5.48 4.55
CA LEU A 42 -7.83 -5.43 5.99
C LEU A 42 -9.30 -5.41 6.41
N LEU A 43 -10.16 -4.68 5.72
CA LEU A 43 -11.50 -4.32 6.21
C LEU A 43 -12.62 -4.83 5.30
N ASP A 44 -12.28 -5.51 4.20
CA ASP A 44 -13.21 -5.99 3.18
C ASP A 44 -14.09 -4.88 2.56
N ARG A 45 -13.66 -3.62 2.65
CA ARG A 45 -14.39 -2.45 2.13
C ARG A 45 -13.44 -1.43 1.50
N LEU A 46 -14.00 -0.49 0.75
CA LEU A 46 -13.28 0.69 0.31
C LEU A 46 -13.12 1.71 1.45
N PRO A 47 -12.09 2.57 1.42
CA PRO A 47 -12.01 3.72 2.30
C PRO A 47 -13.18 4.67 2.02
N THR A 48 -13.63 5.37 3.05
CA THR A 48 -14.47 6.55 2.90
C THR A 48 -13.66 7.70 2.29
N SER A 49 -14.33 8.74 1.80
CA SER A 49 -13.65 9.91 1.22
C SER A 49 -12.70 10.60 2.23
N ASP A 50 -13.10 10.66 3.51
CA ASP A 50 -12.30 11.30 4.55
C ASP A 50 -11.06 10.45 4.91
N GLU A 51 -11.23 9.13 4.99
CA GLU A 51 -10.12 8.18 5.16
C GLU A 51 -9.12 8.27 4.00
N ASP A 52 -9.59 8.22 2.74
CA ASP A 52 -8.71 8.32 1.57
C ASP A 52 -7.90 9.62 1.57
N GLN A 53 -8.55 10.76 1.83
CA GLN A 53 -7.88 12.06 1.90
C GLN A 53 -6.86 12.11 3.04
N HIS A 54 -7.19 11.56 4.20
CA HIS A 54 -6.28 11.49 5.34
C HIS A 54 -5.03 10.67 5.02
N TYR A 55 -5.20 9.45 4.50
CA TYR A 55 -4.08 8.57 4.19
C TYR A 55 -3.24 9.07 3.02
N LEU A 56 -3.87 9.69 2.01
CA LEU A 56 -3.15 10.33 0.91
C LEU A 56 -2.27 11.49 1.40
N ALA A 57 -2.75 12.28 2.37
CA ALA A 57 -1.94 13.34 2.97
C ALA A 57 -0.72 12.77 3.71
N LEU A 58 -0.84 11.64 4.41
CA LEU A 58 0.27 10.97 5.08
C LEU A 58 1.30 10.42 4.07
N LEU A 59 0.85 9.79 2.99
CA LEU A 59 1.74 9.33 1.92
C LEU A 59 2.49 10.50 1.27
N ASN A 60 1.82 11.63 1.05
CA ASN A 60 2.45 12.84 0.51
C ASN A 60 3.46 13.48 1.48
N GLN A 61 3.33 13.23 2.78
CA GLN A 61 4.30 13.63 3.80
C GLN A 61 5.48 12.66 3.92
N GLY A 62 5.50 11.58 3.12
CA GLY A 62 6.58 10.61 3.08
C GLY A 62 6.37 9.37 3.94
N LEU A 63 5.17 9.14 4.48
CA LEU A 63 4.84 7.86 5.11
C LEU A 63 4.97 6.74 4.07
N GLY A 64 5.72 5.69 4.39
CA GLY A 64 5.85 4.51 3.53
C GLY A 64 4.55 3.70 3.47
N ILE A 65 4.30 3.00 2.36
CA ILE A 65 3.05 2.26 2.17
C ILE A 65 2.87 1.11 3.18
N THR A 66 3.96 0.46 3.59
CA THR A 66 3.95 -0.55 4.65
C THR A 66 3.56 0.04 6.00
N ALA A 67 4.14 1.21 6.35
CA ALA A 67 3.80 1.90 7.58
C ALA A 67 2.35 2.40 7.57
N LEU A 68 1.80 2.75 6.40
CA LEU A 68 0.39 3.04 6.24
C LEU A 68 -0.49 1.81 6.51
N ALA A 69 -0.12 0.64 6.02
CA ALA A 69 -0.86 -0.60 6.31
C ALA A 69 -0.84 -0.93 7.81
N ASP A 70 0.31 -0.79 8.48
CA ASP A 70 0.41 -0.93 9.93
C ASP A 70 -0.45 0.11 10.66
N LEU A 71 -0.50 1.36 10.18
CA LEU A 71 -1.35 2.41 10.76
C LEU A 71 -2.84 2.07 10.65
N ILE A 72 -3.32 1.62 9.48
CA ILE A 72 -4.73 1.26 9.27
C ILE A 72 -5.12 0.07 10.16
N LYS A 73 -4.22 -0.91 10.32
CA LYS A 73 -4.41 -2.09 11.18
C LYS A 73 -4.60 -1.73 12.67
N GLU A 74 -4.03 -0.63 13.15
CA GLU A 74 -4.24 -0.15 14.53
C GLU A 74 -5.61 0.53 14.74
N GLY A 75 -6.35 0.80 13.65
CA GLY A 75 -7.69 1.40 13.69
C GLY A 75 -8.73 0.55 14.43
N SER A 76 -9.78 1.19 14.93
CA SER A 76 -10.86 0.52 15.66
C SER A 76 -11.54 -0.60 14.87
N ASP A 77 -11.74 -0.38 13.57
CA ASP A 77 -12.38 -1.34 12.67
C ASP A 77 -11.55 -2.63 12.55
N ALA A 78 -10.25 -2.48 12.31
CA ALA A 78 -9.32 -3.61 12.22
C ALA A 78 -9.21 -4.35 13.56
N ARG A 79 -9.16 -3.64 14.69
CA ARG A 79 -9.14 -4.25 16.03
C ARG A 79 -10.43 -5.00 16.35
N ALA A 80 -11.57 -4.55 15.84
CA ALA A 80 -12.84 -5.23 15.98
C ALA A 80 -12.92 -6.50 15.11
N LEU A 81 -12.39 -6.46 13.88
CA LEU A 81 -12.32 -7.60 12.97
C LEU A 81 -11.30 -8.66 13.39
N TYR A 82 -10.18 -8.23 13.98
CA TYR A 82 -9.05 -9.10 14.30
C TYR A 82 -8.67 -9.06 15.79
N PRO A 83 -9.48 -9.65 16.69
CA PRO A 83 -9.08 -9.82 18.09
C PRO A 83 -7.76 -10.58 18.26
N SER A 84 -7.41 -11.45 17.31
CA SER A 84 -6.14 -12.21 17.28
C SER A 84 -4.90 -11.31 17.23
N LEU A 85 -4.98 -10.13 16.59
CA LEU A 85 -3.86 -9.18 16.56
C LEU A 85 -3.61 -8.55 17.93
N VAL A 86 -4.68 -8.36 18.71
CA VAL A 86 -4.59 -7.78 20.06
C VAL A 86 -4.10 -8.82 21.07
N THR A 87 -4.63 -10.04 21.01
CA THR A 87 -4.25 -11.12 21.93
C THR A 87 -2.94 -11.79 21.55
N ARG A 88 -2.50 -11.62 20.29
CA ARG A 88 -1.40 -12.35 19.67
C ARG A 88 -1.62 -13.86 19.69
N MET A 89 -2.88 -14.30 19.64
CA MET A 89 -3.28 -15.70 19.61
C MET A 89 -4.10 -16.00 18.36
N ASN A 90 -3.91 -17.19 17.78
CA ASN A 90 -4.61 -17.65 16.58
C ASN A 90 -4.46 -16.66 15.40
N LEU A 91 -3.21 -16.23 15.13
CA LEU A 91 -2.90 -15.28 14.05
C LEU A 91 -3.24 -15.84 12.65
N ASN A 92 -3.36 -17.16 12.53
CA ASN A 92 -3.84 -17.82 11.32
C ASN A 92 -5.24 -17.32 10.88
N HIS A 93 -6.13 -16.93 11.81
CA HIS A 93 -7.42 -16.33 11.45
C HIS A 93 -7.25 -14.99 10.72
N PHE A 94 -6.28 -14.18 11.14
CA PHE A 94 -5.96 -12.93 10.47
C PHE A 94 -5.40 -13.20 9.07
N VAL A 95 -4.42 -14.13 8.95
CA VAL A 95 -3.83 -14.53 7.66
C VAL A 95 -4.92 -15.01 6.70
N SER A 96 -5.78 -15.93 7.13
CA SER A 96 -6.86 -16.49 6.33
C SER A 96 -7.86 -15.43 5.87
N ALA A 97 -8.25 -14.50 6.75
CA ALA A 97 -9.18 -13.43 6.39
C ALA A 97 -8.60 -12.50 5.31
N VAL A 98 -7.36 -12.05 5.47
CA VAL A 98 -6.70 -11.18 4.48
C VAL A 98 -6.58 -11.89 3.12
N TYR A 99 -6.24 -13.18 3.10
CA TYR A 99 -6.22 -13.99 1.88
C TYR A 99 -7.59 -14.05 1.20
N VAL A 100 -8.65 -14.28 1.96
CA VAL A 100 -10.01 -14.30 1.41
C VAL A 100 -10.40 -12.95 0.82
N HIS A 101 -10.04 -11.85 1.47
CA HIS A 101 -10.38 -10.52 0.96
C HIS A 101 -9.62 -10.19 -0.34
N ILE A 102 -8.35 -10.55 -0.46
CA ILE A 102 -7.54 -10.23 -1.65
C ILE A 102 -7.83 -11.22 -2.79
N HIS A 103 -7.85 -12.52 -2.49
CA HIS A 103 -7.88 -13.59 -3.50
C HIS A 103 -9.24 -14.29 -3.65
N GLY A 104 -10.20 -14.01 -2.77
CA GLY A 104 -11.51 -14.68 -2.77
C GLY A 104 -11.46 -16.15 -2.34
N ARG A 105 -10.34 -16.60 -1.77
CA ARG A 105 -10.12 -17.98 -1.31
C ARG A 105 -9.23 -18.02 -0.06
N ALA A 106 -9.34 -19.11 0.69
CA ALA A 106 -8.41 -19.39 1.78
C ALA A 106 -6.99 -19.69 1.24
N PRO A 107 -5.94 -19.41 2.03
CA PRO A 107 -4.59 -19.85 1.72
C PRO A 107 -4.49 -21.38 1.78
N ASP A 108 -3.55 -21.95 1.05
CA ASP A 108 -3.17 -23.34 1.24
C ASP A 108 -2.49 -23.52 2.60
N ALA A 109 -2.59 -24.71 3.21
CA ALA A 109 -2.14 -24.93 4.58
C ALA A 109 -0.65 -24.58 4.83
N GLU A 110 0.23 -24.88 3.87
CA GLU A 110 1.66 -24.54 3.95
C GLU A 110 1.88 -23.01 3.94
N VAL A 111 1.08 -22.30 3.14
CA VAL A 111 1.15 -20.84 3.01
C VAL A 111 0.60 -20.15 4.25
N GLU A 112 -0.52 -20.65 4.80
CA GLU A 112 -1.06 -20.15 6.06
C GLU A 112 -0.06 -20.33 7.21
N TYR A 113 0.54 -21.53 7.32
CA TYR A 113 1.54 -21.84 8.33
C TYR A 113 2.75 -20.92 8.23
N PHE A 114 3.28 -20.73 7.01
CA PHE A 114 4.43 -19.86 6.77
C PHE A 114 4.19 -18.43 7.24
N TRP A 115 3.08 -17.80 6.83
CA TRP A 115 2.79 -16.43 7.23
C TRP A 115 2.47 -16.31 8.71
N THR A 116 1.75 -17.28 9.26
CA THR A 116 1.43 -17.31 10.70
C THR A 116 2.71 -17.37 11.53
N GLU A 117 3.67 -18.23 11.18
CA GLU A 117 4.96 -18.35 11.89
C GLU A 117 5.75 -17.05 11.85
N LEU A 118 5.83 -16.40 10.68
CA LEU A 118 6.54 -15.12 10.54
C LEU A 118 5.90 -14.02 11.38
N LEU A 119 4.57 -13.98 11.45
CA LEU A 119 3.85 -13.01 12.26
C LEU A 119 4.01 -13.31 13.75
N GLU A 120 3.86 -14.57 14.18
CA GLU A 120 4.00 -14.98 15.59
C GLU A 120 5.41 -14.69 16.13
N THR A 121 6.43 -15.01 15.33
CA THR A 121 7.85 -14.74 15.65
C THR A 121 8.26 -13.29 15.41
N GLN A 122 7.35 -12.45 14.93
CA GLN A 122 7.57 -11.03 14.63
C GLN A 122 8.74 -10.79 13.66
N ARG A 123 8.98 -11.75 12.76
CA ARG A 123 9.99 -11.62 11.69
C ARG A 123 9.52 -10.74 10.54
N VAL A 124 8.20 -10.53 10.45
CA VAL A 124 7.55 -9.55 9.56
C VAL A 124 6.48 -8.79 10.34
N THR A 125 6.18 -7.55 9.94
CA THR A 125 5.01 -6.83 10.46
C THR A 125 3.73 -7.29 9.75
N GLU A 126 2.57 -7.02 10.34
CA GLU A 126 1.30 -7.26 9.64
C GLU A 126 1.19 -6.39 8.38
N GLY A 127 1.65 -5.13 8.42
CA GLY A 127 1.74 -4.27 7.25
C GLY A 127 2.62 -4.85 6.14
N GLU A 128 3.78 -5.43 6.49
CA GLU A 128 4.65 -6.12 5.53
C GLU A 128 3.96 -7.32 4.90
N PHE A 129 3.28 -8.15 5.71
CA PHE A 129 2.49 -9.27 5.22
C PHE A 129 1.41 -8.82 4.22
N ILE A 130 0.62 -7.80 4.57
CA ILE A 130 -0.47 -7.28 3.71
C ILE A 130 0.09 -6.79 2.37
N ILE A 131 1.16 -5.99 2.40
CA ILE A 131 1.75 -5.41 1.18
C ILE A 131 2.36 -6.50 0.31
N GLN A 132 3.08 -7.46 0.90
CA GLN A 132 3.63 -8.58 0.13
C GLN A 132 2.53 -9.42 -0.52
N LEU A 133 1.40 -9.61 0.15
CA LEU A 133 0.29 -10.37 -0.40
C LEU A 133 -0.41 -9.63 -1.55
N ILE A 134 -0.64 -8.32 -1.40
CA ILE A 134 -1.15 -7.47 -2.48
C ILE A 134 -0.20 -7.50 -3.70
N ASP A 135 1.10 -7.43 -3.48
CA ASP A 135 2.10 -7.41 -4.56
C ASP A 135 2.30 -8.76 -5.24
N ALA A 136 2.06 -9.85 -4.51
CA ALA A 136 2.11 -11.22 -5.03
C ALA A 136 0.85 -11.64 -5.80
N THR A 137 -0.19 -10.79 -5.84
CA THR A 137 -1.47 -11.08 -6.48
C THR A 137 -1.28 -11.34 -7.99
N SER A 138 -1.75 -12.49 -8.49
CA SER A 138 -1.64 -12.82 -9.92
C SER A 138 -2.48 -11.85 -10.79
N PRO A 139 -2.23 -11.76 -12.12
CA PRO A 139 -3.04 -10.91 -12.99
C PRO A 139 -4.55 -11.21 -12.95
N ALA A 140 -4.93 -12.48 -12.75
CA ALA A 140 -6.33 -12.90 -12.62
C ALA A 140 -6.95 -12.42 -11.30
N GLU A 141 -6.24 -12.59 -10.18
CA GLU A 141 -6.70 -12.12 -8.86
C GLU A 141 -6.69 -10.58 -8.78
N ARG A 142 -5.75 -9.91 -9.46
CA ARG A 142 -5.72 -8.45 -9.60
C ARG A 142 -6.98 -7.92 -10.27
N LYS A 143 -7.57 -8.68 -11.19
CA LYS A 143 -8.85 -8.31 -11.79
C LYS A 143 -9.96 -8.32 -10.74
N ILE A 144 -10.00 -9.32 -9.85
CA ILE A 144 -10.98 -9.38 -8.76
C ILE A 144 -10.84 -8.14 -7.87
N LEU A 145 -9.61 -7.82 -7.46
CA LEU A 145 -9.33 -6.64 -6.64
C LEU A 145 -9.72 -5.33 -7.36
N ASN A 146 -9.40 -5.20 -8.65
CA ASN A 146 -9.81 -4.06 -9.47
C ASN A 146 -11.33 -3.94 -9.60
N ASP A 147 -12.04 -5.05 -9.84
CA ASP A 147 -13.50 -5.09 -9.92
C ASP A 147 -14.12 -4.60 -8.58
N ARG A 148 -13.54 -4.99 -7.44
CA ARG A 148 -13.95 -4.51 -6.11
C ARG A 148 -13.71 -3.01 -5.90
N MET A 149 -12.66 -2.47 -6.52
CA MET A 149 -12.37 -1.03 -6.53
C MET A 149 -13.21 -0.24 -7.55
N GLY A 150 -14.00 -0.92 -8.39
CA GLY A 150 -14.70 -0.28 -9.51
C GLY A 150 -13.78 0.17 -10.64
N MET A 151 -12.55 -0.36 -10.69
CA MET A 151 -11.55 -0.09 -11.73
C MET A 151 -11.75 -1.10 -12.88
N LYS A 152 -12.10 -0.62 -14.08
CA LYS A 152 -12.30 -1.44 -15.29
C LYS A 152 -11.09 -1.42 -16.21
#